data_AF-A0A4R2BN52-F1
#
_entry.id   AF-A0A4R2BN52-F1
#
_cell.length_a   1.000
_cell.length_b   1.000
_cell.length_c   1.000
_cell.angle_alpha   90.00
_cell.angle_beta   90.00
_cell.angle_gamma   90.00
#
_symmetry.space_group_name_H-M   'P 1'
#
loop_
_entity.id
_entity.type
_entity.pdbx_description
1 polymer ?
#
loop_
_entity_poly.entity_id
_entity_poly.type
_entity_poly.pdbx_seq_one_letter_code
_entity_poly.pdbx_strand_id
1 'polypeptide(L)'
;MERPIADEIRTYRTEKPLDRCAVLLDAAQDHLQDGDVEQAVVIWKELVFKGGEYADSARLNYAEHLFDEYEDDDAYAQLDAVLEPWRIFSKSWLRAVEMVEQHDPELALYLCTLAIECVTREDAGIPARASRLLHLAATCRRLRWEAGIRLTDTDLLAKIGHLEKRQKELRLRAIINEPKVVERRLHFWARELLESLDRPSGTGIPLERPAAYYLKVERVLRAQDGGRVVAAQLEGADWTRLVELADNAKHTDDLPNIVSGYDQGTVVEWPPGRNQACWCGSGTKYKKCCGANRPPP
;
A
#
# COMPACT_ATOMS: atom_id res chain seq x y z
N MET A 1 19.86 12.15 38.71
CA MET A 1 20.80 13.27 38.94
C MET A 1 21.10 13.82 37.56
N GLU A 2 20.36 14.86 37.15
CA GLU A 2 20.43 15.44 35.80
C GLU A 2 21.87 15.84 35.48
N ARG A 3 22.39 15.37 34.33
CA ARG A 3 23.66 15.90 33.82
C ARG A 3 23.37 17.26 33.18
N PRO A 4 24.09 18.33 33.57
CA PRO A 4 23.93 19.61 32.92
C PRO A 4 24.33 19.50 31.44
N ILE A 5 23.53 20.08 30.54
CA ILE A 5 23.80 20.16 29.08
C ILE A 5 25.22 20.70 28.77
N ALA A 6 25.75 21.55 29.66
CA ALA A 6 27.12 22.07 29.55
C ALA A 6 28.20 20.97 29.65
N ASP A 7 27.95 19.89 30.38
CA ASP A 7 28.86 18.76 30.54
C ASP A 7 28.76 17.74 29.39
N GLU A 8 27.59 17.63 28.75
CA GLU A 8 27.44 16.88 27.49
C GLU A 8 28.32 17.49 26.39
N ILE A 9 28.22 18.81 26.19
CA ILE A 9 29.00 19.52 25.16
C ILE A 9 30.52 19.34 25.38
N ARG A 10 30.96 19.25 26.64
CA ARG A 10 32.38 19.00 26.95
C ARG A 10 32.81 17.57 26.60
N THR A 11 31.90 16.61 26.73
CA THR A 11 32.16 15.18 26.48
C THR A 11 32.28 14.88 24.98
N TYR A 12 31.50 15.55 24.13
CA TYR A 12 31.53 15.37 22.67
C TYR A 12 32.57 16.20 21.92
N ARG A 13 33.34 17.06 22.61
CA ARG A 13 34.29 17.97 21.98
C ARG A 13 35.65 17.29 21.80
N THR A 14 35.81 16.48 20.76
CA THR A 14 37.09 15.75 20.57
C THR A 14 37.95 16.15 19.39
N GLU A 15 37.53 16.84 18.31
CA GLU A 15 38.55 17.28 17.31
C GLU A 15 38.17 18.37 16.27
N LYS A 16 36.94 18.89 16.24
CA LYS A 16 36.56 20.03 15.36
C LYS A 16 35.63 21.01 16.09
N PRO A 17 35.61 22.31 15.70
CA PRO A 17 34.54 23.21 16.11
C PRO A 17 33.25 22.78 15.39
N LEU A 18 32.60 21.74 15.90
CA LEU A 18 31.27 21.35 15.50
C LEU A 18 30.28 22.40 15.99
N ASP A 19 29.23 22.62 15.21
CA ASP A 19 28.10 23.43 15.62
C ASP A 19 27.53 22.85 16.92
N ARG A 20 27.42 23.67 17.96
CA ARG A 20 26.94 23.25 19.28
C ARG A 20 25.57 22.59 19.18
N CYS A 21 24.70 23.06 18.29
CA CYS A 21 23.36 22.50 18.13
C CYS A 21 23.38 21.12 17.45
N ALA A 22 24.31 20.86 16.52
CA ALA A 22 24.50 19.54 15.94
C ALA A 22 24.94 18.52 16.99
N VAL A 23 25.93 18.89 17.82
CA VAL A 23 26.43 18.04 18.91
C VAL A 23 25.33 17.66 19.89
N LEU A 24 24.41 18.59 20.18
CA LEU A 24 23.28 18.33 21.06
C LEU A 24 22.27 17.36 20.44
N LEU A 25 21.97 17.45 19.14
CA LEU A 25 21.11 16.46 18.49
C LEU A 25 21.71 15.05 18.54
N ASP A 26 23.01 14.92 18.28
CA ASP A 26 23.71 13.63 18.36
C ASP A 26 23.68 13.09 19.79
N ALA A 27 23.93 13.94 20.80
CA ALA A 27 23.85 13.56 22.21
C ALA A 27 22.45 13.07 22.61
N ALA A 28 21.38 13.74 22.16
CA ALA A 28 20.02 13.30 22.43
C ALA A 28 19.72 11.92 21.85
N GLN A 29 20.26 11.60 20.66
CA GLN A 29 20.12 10.29 20.04
C GLN A 29 20.86 9.19 20.82
N ASP A 30 22.06 9.50 21.35
CA ASP A 30 22.81 8.56 22.20
C ASP A 30 22.07 8.31 23.52
N HIS A 31 21.51 9.35 24.14
CA HIS A 31 20.68 9.22 25.34
C HIS A 31 19.47 8.31 25.12
N LEU A 32 18.79 8.40 23.97
CA LEU A 32 17.74 7.45 23.61
C LEU A 32 18.26 6.00 23.52
N GLN A 33 19.41 5.78 22.89
CA GLN A 33 19.99 4.44 22.74
C GLN A 33 20.39 3.83 24.08
N ASP A 34 20.83 4.67 25.03
CA ASP A 34 21.18 4.27 26.39
C ASP A 34 19.95 4.14 27.32
N GLY A 35 18.75 4.46 26.83
CA GLY A 35 17.49 4.41 27.59
C GLY A 35 17.26 5.62 28.53
N ASP A 36 18.07 6.67 28.41
CA ASP A 36 17.97 7.92 29.17
C ASP A 36 17.06 8.93 28.44
N VAL A 37 15.79 8.55 28.30
CA VAL A 37 14.78 9.28 27.52
C VAL A 37 14.54 10.69 28.06
N GLU A 38 14.55 10.87 29.39
CA GLU A 38 14.34 12.17 30.03
C GLU A 38 15.38 13.21 29.57
N GLN A 39 16.65 12.81 29.47
CA GLN A 39 17.71 13.71 29.04
C GLN A 39 17.60 14.05 27.55
N ALA A 40 17.22 13.09 26.70
CA ALA A 40 16.96 13.35 25.28
C ALA A 40 15.85 14.41 25.10
N VAL A 41 14.75 14.30 25.85
CA VAL A 41 13.63 15.26 25.83
C VAL A 41 14.07 16.65 26.27
N VAL A 42 14.91 16.76 27.32
CA VAL A 42 15.47 18.04 27.77
C VAL A 42 16.28 18.71 26.66
N ILE A 43 17.13 17.95 25.97
CA ILE A 43 17.96 18.47 24.88
C ILE A 43 17.10 18.95 23.71
N TRP A 44 16.11 18.15 23.28
CA TRP A 44 15.23 18.57 22.18
C TRP A 44 14.44 19.83 22.54
N LYS A 45 13.86 19.92 23.74
CA LYS A 45 13.16 21.13 24.20
C LYS A 45 14.06 22.36 24.17
N GLU A 46 15.33 22.23 24.58
CA GLU A 46 16.29 23.33 24.52
C GLU A 46 16.60 23.77 23.08
N LEU A 47 16.79 22.81 22.17
CA LEU A 47 17.02 23.08 20.75
C LEU A 47 15.80 23.73 20.08
N VAL A 48 14.60 23.26 20.40
CA VAL A 48 13.34 23.84 19.94
C VAL A 48 13.19 25.29 20.43
N PHE A 49 13.48 25.54 21.71
CA PHE A 49 13.41 26.89 22.29
C PHE A 49 14.42 27.85 21.66
N LYS A 50 15.65 27.40 21.41
CA LYS A 50 16.69 28.22 20.76
C LYS A 50 16.37 28.55 19.31
N GLY A 51 15.59 27.72 18.63
CA GLY A 51 15.31 27.88 17.21
C GLY A 51 16.52 27.58 16.31
N GLY A 52 16.44 28.02 15.06
CA GLY A 52 17.52 27.85 14.07
C GLY A 52 17.41 26.56 13.26
N GLU A 53 18.50 26.20 12.57
CA GLU A 53 18.54 25.09 11.61
C GLU A 53 18.17 23.72 12.21
N TYR A 54 18.48 23.51 13.49
CA TYR A 54 18.29 22.23 14.18
C TYR A 54 16.97 22.11 14.94
N ALA A 55 16.21 23.21 15.06
CA ALA A 55 14.95 23.19 15.79
C ALA A 55 13.93 22.26 15.13
N ASP A 56 13.87 22.22 13.80
CA ASP A 56 12.97 21.33 13.08
C ASP A 56 13.33 19.86 13.31
N SER A 57 14.62 19.51 13.25
CA SER A 57 15.08 18.15 13.57
C SER A 57 14.76 17.76 15.01
N ALA A 58 14.93 18.68 15.96
CA ALA A 58 14.55 18.46 17.35
C ALA A 58 13.03 18.27 17.52
N ARG A 59 12.21 19.04 16.79
CA ARG A 59 10.74 18.85 16.77
C ARG A 59 10.35 17.50 16.22
N LEU A 60 10.97 17.06 15.12
CA LEU A 60 10.69 15.77 14.51
C LEU A 60 11.07 14.61 15.43
N ASN A 61 12.29 14.62 16.00
CA ASN A 61 12.73 13.58 16.93
C ASN A 61 11.86 13.56 18.20
N TYR A 62 11.48 14.73 18.71
CA TYR A 62 10.61 14.80 19.88
C TYR A 62 9.18 14.31 19.56
N ALA A 63 8.63 14.68 18.40
CA ALA A 63 7.33 14.18 17.96
C ALA A 63 7.32 12.65 17.77
N GLU A 64 8.40 12.07 17.24
CA GLU A 64 8.53 10.62 17.06
C GLU A 64 8.49 9.90 18.41
N HIS A 65 9.22 10.42 19.40
CA HIS A 65 9.13 9.91 20.77
C HIS A 65 7.74 10.05 21.39
N LEU A 66 7.07 11.20 21.21
CA LEU A 66 5.73 11.43 21.75
C LEU A 66 4.69 10.47 21.15
N PHE A 67 4.80 10.17 19.86
CA PHE A 67 3.99 9.15 19.21
C PHE A 67 4.23 7.75 19.79
N ASP A 68 5.49 7.39 20.09
CA ASP A 68 5.81 6.10 20.73
C ASP A 68 5.23 5.99 22.16
N GLU A 69 5.07 7.11 22.87
CA GLU A 69 4.44 7.18 24.19
C GLU A 69 2.91 7.37 24.14
N TYR A 70 2.29 7.35 22.95
CA TYR A 70 0.86 7.57 22.74
C TYR A 70 0.37 8.98 23.17
N GLU A 71 1.25 9.98 23.13
CA GLU A 71 0.95 11.39 23.40
C GLU A 71 0.67 12.16 22.10
N ASP A 72 -0.31 11.69 21.32
CA ASP A 72 -0.58 12.16 19.94
C ASP A 72 -0.80 13.68 19.86
N ASP A 73 -1.57 14.28 20.78
CA ASP A 73 -1.85 15.73 20.77
C ASP A 73 -0.57 16.58 20.88
N ASP A 74 0.35 16.18 21.76
CA ASP A 74 1.63 16.86 21.96
C ASP A 74 2.58 16.62 20.77
N ALA A 75 2.55 15.42 20.19
CA ALA A 75 3.28 15.10 18.97
C ALA A 75 2.83 16.00 17.81
N TYR A 76 1.52 16.12 17.58
CA TYR A 76 0.97 17.01 16.56
C TYR A 76 1.30 18.48 16.84
N ALA A 77 1.33 18.93 18.10
CA ALA A 77 1.75 20.29 18.45
C ALA A 77 3.22 20.57 18.08
N GLN A 78 4.11 19.56 18.13
CA GLN A 78 5.48 19.72 17.63
C GLN A 78 5.51 19.80 16.09
N LEU A 79 4.68 19.01 15.41
CA LEU A 79 4.65 18.97 13.94
C LEU A 79 4.01 20.21 13.32
N ASP A 80 3.04 20.85 13.97
CA ASP A 80 2.33 22.04 13.45
C ASP A 80 3.31 23.15 13.01
N ALA A 81 4.31 23.43 13.84
CA ALA A 81 5.36 24.42 13.54
C ALA A 81 6.25 24.05 12.35
N VAL A 82 6.38 22.75 12.04
CA VAL A 82 7.14 22.24 10.89
C VAL A 82 6.28 22.21 9.63
N LEU A 83 4.97 21.99 9.79
CA LEU A 83 3.98 21.84 8.72
C LEU A 83 3.44 23.16 8.14
N GLU A 84 3.95 24.29 8.61
CA GLU A 84 3.64 25.63 8.12
C GLU A 84 3.65 25.75 6.57
N PRO A 85 2.64 26.38 5.94
CA PRO A 85 2.50 26.40 4.48
C PRO A 85 3.69 26.99 3.70
N TRP A 86 4.40 27.96 4.25
CA TRP A 86 5.57 28.55 3.59
C TRP A 86 6.80 27.62 3.58
N ARG A 87 6.77 26.51 4.35
CA ARG A 87 7.82 25.50 4.46
C ARG A 87 7.59 24.28 3.57
N ILE A 88 6.52 24.28 2.78
CA ILE A 88 6.21 23.20 1.83
C ILE A 88 7.46 22.91 0.98
N PHE A 89 7.74 21.62 0.80
CA PHE A 89 8.95 21.06 0.17
C PHE A 89 10.25 21.14 0.98
N SER A 90 10.29 21.65 2.20
CA SER A 90 11.47 21.44 3.05
C SER A 90 11.62 19.95 3.39
N LYS A 91 12.85 19.50 3.67
CA LYS A 91 13.08 18.10 4.08
C LYS A 91 12.32 17.77 5.36
N SER A 92 12.30 18.71 6.31
CA SER A 92 11.59 18.56 7.58
C SER A 92 10.08 18.46 7.40
N TRP A 93 9.50 19.27 6.50
CA TRP A 93 8.07 19.21 6.18
C TRP A 93 7.68 17.85 5.59
N LEU A 94 8.48 17.32 4.65
CA LEU A 94 8.22 15.99 4.08
C LEU A 94 8.31 14.89 5.14
N ARG A 95 9.32 14.94 6.03
CA ARG A 95 9.44 13.99 7.13
C ARG A 95 8.27 14.10 8.11
N ALA A 96 7.81 15.31 8.43
CA ALA A 96 6.62 15.51 9.26
C ALA A 96 5.39 14.83 8.63
N VAL A 97 5.18 14.97 7.31
CA VAL A 97 4.08 14.30 6.61
C VAL A 97 4.20 12.77 6.66
N GLU A 98 5.40 12.21 6.51
CA GLU A 98 5.62 10.75 6.66
C GLU A 98 5.27 10.26 8.08
N MET A 99 5.49 11.09 9.10
CA MET A 99 5.10 10.77 10.47
C MET A 99 3.58 10.87 10.62
N VAL A 100 2.97 11.97 10.17
CA VAL A 100 1.50 12.11 10.17
C VAL A 100 0.84 10.93 9.45
N GLU A 101 1.38 10.46 8.34
CA GLU A 101 0.83 9.33 7.59
C GLU A 101 0.70 8.05 8.42
N GLN A 102 1.65 7.78 9.31
CA GLN A 102 1.66 6.57 10.12
C GLN A 102 0.56 6.57 11.19
N HIS A 103 0.14 7.76 11.62
CA HIS A 103 -0.83 7.95 12.72
C HIS A 103 -2.21 8.40 12.22
N ASP A 104 -2.26 9.32 11.25
CA ASP A 104 -3.46 9.86 10.62
C ASP A 104 -3.26 9.97 9.08
N PRO A 105 -3.56 8.89 8.33
CA PRO A 105 -3.42 8.88 6.88
C PRO A 105 -4.38 9.85 6.17
N GLU A 106 -5.51 10.21 6.78
CA GLU A 106 -6.46 11.17 6.19
C GLU A 106 -5.89 12.59 6.24
N LEU A 107 -5.32 12.99 7.39
CA LEU A 107 -4.62 14.26 7.52
C LEU A 107 -3.39 14.33 6.62
N ALA A 108 -2.61 13.25 6.51
CA ALA A 108 -1.47 13.21 5.59
C ALA A 108 -1.90 13.41 4.12
N LEU A 109 -3.02 12.80 3.70
CA LEU A 109 -3.57 12.99 2.37
C LEU A 109 -4.02 14.45 2.15
N TYR A 110 -4.65 15.07 3.15
CA TYR A 110 -5.02 16.47 3.11
C TYR A 110 -3.79 17.38 2.94
N LEU A 111 -2.75 17.20 3.77
CA LEU A 111 -1.51 17.97 3.72
C LEU A 111 -0.80 17.83 2.37
N CYS A 112 -0.69 16.60 1.85
CA CYS A 112 -0.10 16.37 0.53
C CYS A 112 -0.91 17.03 -0.60
N THR A 113 -2.25 16.96 -0.53
CA THR A 113 -3.12 17.58 -1.52
C THR A 113 -2.96 19.11 -1.51
N LEU A 114 -2.99 19.72 -0.32
CA LEU A 114 -2.75 21.15 -0.14
C LEU A 114 -1.39 21.58 -0.69
N ALA A 115 -0.35 20.80 -0.38
CA ALA A 115 1.00 21.07 -0.87
C ALA A 115 1.13 21.02 -2.39
N ILE A 116 0.43 20.09 -3.04
CA ILE A 116 0.36 19.99 -4.50
C ILE A 116 -0.40 21.17 -5.11
N GLU A 117 -1.48 21.63 -4.49
CA GLU A 117 -2.27 22.77 -4.96
C GLU A 117 -1.52 24.11 -4.86
N CYS A 118 -0.59 24.25 -3.91
CA CYS A 118 0.25 25.45 -3.76
C CYS A 118 1.38 25.56 -4.80
N VAL A 119 1.54 24.59 -5.70
CA VAL A 119 2.66 24.52 -6.64
C VAL A 119 2.50 25.50 -7.78
N THR A 120 3.53 26.31 -7.99
CA THR A 120 3.59 27.19 -9.16
C THR A 120 4.31 26.51 -10.34
N ARG A 121 4.12 27.05 -11.54
CA ARG A 121 4.86 26.61 -12.73
C ARG A 121 6.38 26.78 -12.58
N GLU A 122 6.80 27.77 -11.81
CA GLU A 122 8.22 28.02 -11.51
C GLU A 122 8.80 26.89 -10.63
N ASP A 123 8.05 26.44 -9.63
CA ASP A 123 8.44 25.31 -8.76
C ASP A 123 8.66 24.03 -9.55
N ALA A 124 7.79 23.76 -10.53
CA ALA A 124 7.91 22.60 -11.42
C ALA A 124 9.17 22.65 -12.31
N GLY A 125 9.73 23.85 -12.54
CA GLY A 125 10.98 24.03 -13.27
C GLY A 125 12.24 23.71 -12.45
N ILE A 126 12.14 23.65 -11.13
CA ILE A 126 13.28 23.39 -10.24
C ILE A 126 13.38 21.88 -9.98
N PRO A 127 14.45 21.18 -10.42
CA PRO A 127 14.52 19.71 -10.35
C PRO A 127 14.32 19.13 -8.95
N ALA A 128 14.84 19.80 -7.91
CA ALA A 128 14.67 19.35 -6.52
C ALA A 128 13.21 19.46 -6.05
N ARG A 129 12.47 20.50 -6.45
CA ARG A 129 11.05 20.66 -6.12
C ARG A 129 10.18 19.71 -6.95
N ALA A 130 10.47 19.57 -8.25
CA ALA A 130 9.80 18.59 -9.12
C ALA A 130 9.91 17.16 -8.58
N SER A 131 11.08 16.75 -8.07
CA SER A 131 11.26 15.44 -7.44
C SER A 131 10.38 15.26 -6.19
N ARG A 132 10.35 16.27 -5.31
CA ARG A 132 9.50 16.26 -4.10
C ARG A 132 8.01 16.25 -4.45
N LEU A 133 7.63 16.88 -5.56
CA LEU A 133 6.26 16.86 -6.06
C LEU A 133 5.82 15.49 -6.53
N LEU A 134 6.69 14.79 -7.26
CA LEU A 134 6.43 13.42 -7.65
C LEU A 134 6.32 12.50 -6.44
N HIS A 135 7.09 12.76 -5.38
CA HIS A 135 6.96 12.04 -4.11
C HIS A 135 5.59 12.28 -3.44
N LEU A 136 5.16 13.53 -3.31
CA LEU A 136 3.83 13.85 -2.74
C LEU A 136 2.69 13.30 -3.58
N ALA A 137 2.78 13.37 -4.91
CA ALA A 137 1.80 12.76 -5.80
C ALA A 137 1.75 11.23 -5.62
N ALA A 138 2.90 10.57 -5.39
CA ALA A 138 2.94 9.14 -5.09
C ALA A 138 2.28 8.81 -3.74
N THR A 139 2.49 9.64 -2.72
CA THR A 139 1.85 9.53 -1.40
C THR A 139 0.32 9.71 -1.51
N CYS A 140 -0.15 10.79 -2.15
CA CYS A 140 -1.58 11.02 -2.40
C CYS A 140 -2.21 9.84 -3.15
N ARG A 141 -1.54 9.38 -4.21
CA ARG A 141 -1.98 8.23 -5.00
C ARG A 141 -2.21 7.00 -4.15
N ARG A 142 -1.24 6.62 -3.30
CA ARG A 142 -1.36 5.45 -2.43
C ARG A 142 -2.46 5.63 -1.39
N LEU A 143 -2.50 6.77 -0.69
CA LEU A 143 -3.48 7.03 0.37
C LEU A 143 -4.91 7.06 -0.18
N ARG A 144 -5.14 7.70 -1.34
CA ARG A 144 -6.44 7.66 -2.01
C ARG A 144 -6.83 6.24 -2.38
N TRP A 145 -5.90 5.45 -2.93
CA TRP A 145 -6.18 4.05 -3.26
C TRP A 145 -6.57 3.22 -2.03
N GLU A 146 -5.84 3.37 -0.92
CA GLU A 146 -6.10 2.70 0.36
C GLU A 146 -7.49 3.07 0.90
N ALA A 147 -7.82 4.36 0.87
CA ALA A 147 -9.11 4.91 1.31
C ALA A 147 -10.29 4.60 0.38
N GLY A 148 -10.07 3.98 -0.80
CA GLY A 148 -11.13 3.79 -1.78
C GLY A 148 -11.64 5.12 -2.36
N ILE A 149 -10.72 6.05 -2.58
CA ILE A 149 -10.97 7.33 -3.25
C ILE A 149 -10.41 7.22 -4.67
N ARG A 150 -11.17 7.70 -5.65
CA ARG A 150 -10.73 7.67 -7.05
C ARG A 150 -9.51 8.55 -7.26
N LEU A 151 -8.52 8.00 -7.96
CA LEU A 151 -7.31 8.72 -8.34
C LEU A 151 -7.63 9.84 -9.34
N THR A 152 -6.99 10.98 -9.12
CA THR A 152 -7.03 12.17 -9.97
C THR A 152 -5.94 12.13 -11.04
N ASP A 153 -5.98 13.05 -12.01
CA ASP A 153 -4.93 13.16 -13.02
C ASP A 153 -3.58 13.58 -12.42
N THR A 154 -3.59 14.33 -11.30
CA THR A 154 -2.38 14.69 -10.57
C THR A 154 -1.73 13.47 -9.91
N ASP A 155 -2.52 12.58 -9.33
CA ASP A 155 -2.03 11.31 -8.76
C ASP A 155 -1.38 10.41 -9.83
N LEU A 156 -1.83 10.53 -11.09
CA LEU A 156 -1.32 9.77 -12.22
C LEU A 156 0.00 10.31 -12.79
N LEU A 157 0.47 11.48 -12.33
CA LEU A 157 1.81 11.99 -12.65
C LEU A 157 2.90 11.15 -11.96
N ALA A 158 2.59 10.56 -10.80
CA ALA A 158 3.46 9.65 -10.10
C ALA A 158 3.35 8.23 -10.65
N LYS A 159 4.48 7.52 -10.70
CA LYS A 159 4.49 6.08 -10.99
C LYS A 159 3.88 5.31 -9.82
N ILE A 160 3.22 4.21 -10.14
CA ILE A 160 2.75 3.25 -9.14
C ILE A 160 3.91 2.74 -8.28
N GLY A 161 3.75 2.81 -6.96
CA GLY A 161 4.72 2.31 -5.98
C GLY A 161 4.54 0.82 -5.70
N HIS A 162 5.55 0.19 -5.08
CA HIS A 162 5.51 -1.24 -4.74
C HIS A 162 4.37 -1.61 -3.77
N LEU A 163 4.06 -0.74 -2.79
CA LEU A 163 2.99 -0.97 -1.82
C LEU A 163 1.60 -0.95 -2.48
N GLU A 164 1.31 0.08 -3.29
CA GLU A 164 0.06 0.16 -4.06
C GLU A 164 -0.08 -1.04 -4.99
N LYS A 165 0.99 -1.41 -5.71
CA LYS A 165 1.00 -2.59 -6.58
C LYS A 165 0.66 -3.86 -5.82
N ARG A 166 1.30 -4.08 -4.66
CA ARG A 166 1.03 -5.26 -3.81
C ARG A 166 -0.42 -5.27 -3.32
N GLN A 167 -0.98 -4.13 -2.94
CA GLN A 167 -2.39 -4.04 -2.52
C GLN A 167 -3.36 -4.32 -3.67
N LYS A 168 -3.09 -3.78 -4.87
CA LYS A 168 -3.84 -4.07 -6.10
C LYS A 168 -3.85 -5.57 -6.39
N GLU A 169 -2.68 -6.21 -6.34
CA GLU A 169 -2.56 -7.66 -6.51
C GLU A 169 -3.37 -8.44 -5.46
N LEU A 170 -3.30 -8.06 -4.18
CA LEU A 170 -4.06 -8.73 -3.11
C LEU A 170 -5.57 -8.60 -3.32
N ARG A 171 -6.07 -7.40 -3.68
CA ARG A 171 -7.50 -7.18 -3.95
C ARG A 171 -7.95 -7.95 -5.20
N LEU A 172 -7.13 -7.97 -6.25
CA LEU A 172 -7.40 -8.72 -7.47
C LEU A 172 -7.47 -10.23 -7.21
N ARG A 173 -6.57 -10.76 -6.38
CA ARG A 173 -6.63 -12.16 -5.90
C ARG A 173 -7.90 -12.43 -5.12
N ALA A 174 -8.29 -11.53 -4.21
CA ALA A 174 -9.51 -11.69 -3.42
C ALA A 174 -10.76 -11.78 -4.33
N ILE A 175 -10.83 -10.99 -5.40
CA ILE A 175 -11.92 -11.06 -6.38
C ILE A 175 -11.98 -12.44 -7.04
N ILE A 176 -10.85 -12.99 -7.50
CA ILE A 176 -10.82 -14.28 -8.20
C ILE A 176 -11.06 -15.44 -7.21
N ASN A 177 -10.57 -15.34 -5.97
CA ASN A 177 -10.77 -16.33 -4.91
C ASN A 177 -12.22 -16.40 -4.40
N GLU A 178 -13.02 -15.37 -4.67
CA GLU A 178 -14.45 -15.30 -4.40
C GLU A 178 -15.25 -15.42 -5.72
N PRO A 179 -15.35 -16.63 -6.30
CA PRO A 179 -15.96 -16.82 -7.61
C PRO A 179 -17.40 -16.31 -7.64
N LYS A 180 -17.69 -15.47 -8.65
CA LYS A 180 -19.01 -14.88 -8.89
C LYS A 180 -19.27 -14.87 -10.39
N VAL A 181 -20.54 -14.96 -10.77
CA VAL A 181 -20.95 -14.75 -12.16
C VAL A 181 -21.19 -13.26 -12.37
N VAL A 182 -20.45 -12.65 -13.27
CA VAL A 182 -20.62 -11.27 -13.71
C VAL A 182 -20.84 -11.29 -15.21
N GLU A 183 -21.90 -10.65 -15.70
CA GLU A 183 -22.24 -10.59 -17.14
C GLU A 183 -22.24 -11.98 -17.83
N ARG A 184 -22.80 -13.01 -17.15
CA ARG A 184 -22.82 -14.42 -17.61
C ARG A 184 -21.44 -15.07 -17.79
N ARG A 185 -20.40 -14.52 -17.18
CA ARG A 185 -19.05 -15.07 -17.15
C ARG A 185 -18.61 -15.32 -15.72
N LEU A 186 -17.88 -16.40 -15.50
CA LEU A 186 -17.22 -16.71 -14.23
C LEU A 186 -15.75 -16.97 -14.50
N HIS A 187 -14.89 -16.15 -13.94
CA HIS A 187 -13.44 -16.36 -13.95
C HIS A 187 -12.99 -17.11 -12.71
N PHE A 188 -12.09 -18.05 -12.88
CA PHE A 188 -11.51 -18.83 -11.79
C PHE A 188 -10.13 -19.35 -12.17
N TRP A 189 -9.27 -19.61 -11.19
CA TRP A 189 -7.96 -20.21 -11.42
C TRP A 189 -8.03 -21.56 -12.12
N ALA A 190 -7.14 -21.79 -13.08
CA ALA A 190 -6.89 -23.10 -13.67
C ALA A 190 -6.37 -24.09 -12.61
N ARG A 191 -6.70 -25.37 -12.81
CA ARG A 191 -6.45 -26.41 -11.79
C ARG A 191 -4.96 -26.65 -11.64
N GLU A 192 -4.29 -26.77 -12.78
CA GLU A 192 -2.87 -27.00 -12.91
C GLU A 192 -2.07 -25.88 -12.24
N LEU A 193 -2.54 -24.63 -12.34
CA LEU A 193 -1.94 -23.49 -11.67
C LEU A 193 -2.04 -23.65 -10.14
N LEU A 194 -3.24 -23.91 -9.61
CA LEU A 194 -3.44 -24.10 -8.16
C LEU A 194 -2.62 -25.28 -7.60
N GLU A 195 -2.55 -26.38 -8.33
CA GLU A 195 -1.77 -27.56 -7.95
C GLU A 195 -0.25 -27.28 -8.00
N SER A 196 0.21 -26.39 -8.90
CA SER A 196 1.60 -25.96 -8.95
C SER A 196 2.01 -25.05 -7.78
N LEU A 197 1.05 -24.29 -7.24
CA LEU A 197 1.22 -23.34 -6.13
C LEU A 197 1.20 -24.00 -4.75
N ASP A 198 0.70 -25.24 -4.63
CA ASP A 198 0.74 -26.04 -3.39
C ASP A 198 2.18 -26.51 -3.03
N ARG A 199 3.16 -26.19 -3.88
CA ARG A 199 4.59 -26.27 -3.56
C ARG A 199 5.03 -24.97 -2.89
N PRO A 200 5.92 -24.99 -1.88
CA PRO A 200 6.35 -23.79 -1.16
C PRO A 200 7.26 -22.93 -2.05
N SER A 201 6.70 -22.26 -3.04
CA SER A 201 7.40 -21.38 -3.97
C SER A 201 6.83 -19.98 -3.87
N GLY A 202 7.02 -19.31 -2.71
CA GLY A 202 7.04 -17.86 -2.49
C GLY A 202 5.86 -16.99 -2.98
N THR A 203 4.92 -17.58 -3.69
CA THR A 203 3.73 -16.98 -4.28
C THR A 203 2.66 -17.13 -3.24
N GLY A 204 2.66 -16.21 -2.27
CA GLY A 204 1.75 -16.20 -1.11
C GLY A 204 0.28 -16.08 -1.50
N ILE A 205 -0.27 -17.10 -2.15
CA ILE A 205 -1.69 -17.32 -2.38
C ILE A 205 -2.09 -18.30 -1.29
N PRO A 206 -2.72 -17.83 -0.19
CA PRO A 206 -3.31 -18.73 0.78
C PRO A 206 -4.52 -19.38 0.11
N LEU A 207 -4.29 -20.52 -0.53
CA LEU A 207 -5.33 -21.24 -1.23
C LEU A 207 -6.01 -22.19 -0.25
N GLU A 208 -7.34 -22.13 -0.19
CA GLU A 208 -8.10 -23.33 0.11
C GLU A 208 -7.56 -24.47 -0.77
N ARG A 209 -7.42 -25.69 -0.22
CA ARG A 209 -6.99 -26.86 -1.02
C ARG A 209 -7.72 -26.86 -2.36
N PRO A 210 -7.07 -27.11 -3.51
CA PRO A 210 -7.69 -26.94 -4.83
C PRO A 210 -9.09 -27.57 -4.95
N ALA A 211 -9.31 -28.74 -4.36
CA ALA A 211 -10.61 -29.39 -4.31
C ALA A 211 -11.73 -28.54 -3.65
N ALA A 212 -11.44 -27.85 -2.55
CA ALA A 212 -12.40 -26.98 -1.86
C ALA A 212 -12.77 -25.76 -2.71
N TYR A 213 -11.77 -25.13 -3.33
CA TYR A 213 -11.97 -24.01 -4.26
C TYR A 213 -12.86 -24.42 -5.44
N TYR A 214 -12.59 -25.57 -6.08
CA TYR A 214 -13.43 -26.06 -7.18
C TYR A 214 -14.86 -26.40 -6.76
N LEU A 215 -15.07 -26.88 -5.53
CA LEU A 215 -16.42 -27.08 -4.99
C LEU A 215 -17.16 -25.76 -4.76
N LYS A 216 -16.44 -24.67 -4.47
CA LYS A 216 -17.00 -23.31 -4.36
C LYS A 216 -17.42 -22.80 -5.75
N VAL A 217 -16.53 -22.91 -6.75
CA VAL A 217 -16.83 -22.55 -8.14
C VAL A 217 -18.04 -23.33 -8.66
N GLU A 218 -18.09 -24.63 -8.43
CA GLU A 218 -19.22 -25.48 -8.86
C GLU A 218 -20.54 -25.04 -8.23
N ARG A 219 -20.54 -24.70 -6.93
CA ARG A 219 -21.75 -24.18 -6.25
C ARG A 219 -22.27 -22.92 -6.92
N VAL A 220 -21.38 -22.00 -7.27
CA VAL A 220 -21.74 -20.74 -7.95
C VAL A 220 -22.31 -21.00 -9.35
N LEU A 221 -21.69 -21.91 -10.11
CA LEU A 221 -22.17 -22.30 -11.44
C LEU A 221 -23.55 -22.99 -11.37
N ARG A 222 -23.78 -23.86 -10.38
CA ARG A 222 -25.07 -24.55 -10.21
C ARG A 222 -26.20 -23.64 -9.76
N ALA A 223 -25.89 -22.56 -9.05
CA ALA A 223 -26.88 -21.55 -8.65
C ALA A 223 -27.41 -20.71 -9.84
N GLN A 224 -26.83 -20.86 -11.05
CA GLN A 224 -27.29 -20.18 -12.25
C GLN A 224 -28.40 -21.01 -12.91
N ASP A 225 -29.63 -20.91 -12.41
CA ASP A 225 -30.83 -21.65 -12.84
C ASP A 225 -30.99 -21.74 -14.38
N GLY A 226 -30.49 -22.82 -15.00
CA GLY A 226 -30.59 -23.09 -16.44
C GLY A 226 -29.91 -22.06 -17.35
N GLY A 227 -29.20 -21.07 -16.80
CA GLY A 227 -28.52 -20.02 -17.56
C GLY A 227 -27.21 -20.51 -18.15
N ARG A 228 -27.01 -20.30 -19.46
CA ARG A 228 -25.71 -20.51 -20.11
C ARG A 228 -24.71 -19.50 -19.57
N VAL A 229 -23.70 -19.99 -18.86
CA VAL A 229 -22.59 -19.20 -18.30
C VAL A 229 -21.28 -19.63 -18.96
N VAL A 230 -20.41 -18.68 -19.21
CA VAL A 230 -19.05 -18.96 -19.67
C VAL A 230 -18.15 -19.13 -18.46
N ALA A 231 -17.67 -20.35 -18.23
CA ALA A 231 -16.65 -20.65 -17.24
C ALA A 231 -15.26 -20.42 -17.89
N ALA A 232 -14.57 -19.37 -17.47
CA ALA A 232 -13.27 -18.95 -17.99
C ALA A 232 -12.15 -19.29 -17.00
N GLN A 233 -11.21 -20.12 -17.44
CA GLN A 233 -10.04 -20.51 -16.64
C GLN A 233 -8.91 -19.50 -16.81
N LEU A 234 -8.33 -19.06 -15.69
CA LEU A 234 -7.18 -18.17 -15.62
C LEU A 234 -5.90 -18.95 -15.39
N GLU A 235 -4.95 -18.82 -16.30
CA GLU A 235 -3.60 -19.36 -16.23
C GLU A 235 -2.59 -18.32 -15.70
N GLY A 236 -1.32 -18.71 -15.52
CA GLY A 236 -0.29 -17.82 -14.98
C GLY A 236 0.02 -16.61 -15.87
N ALA A 237 -0.08 -16.77 -17.19
CA ALA A 237 0.04 -15.66 -18.14
C ALA A 237 -1.12 -14.65 -17.99
N ASP A 238 -2.33 -15.16 -17.77
CA ASP A 238 -3.52 -14.34 -17.57
C ASP A 238 -3.41 -13.51 -16.29
N TRP A 239 -2.89 -14.10 -15.21
CA TRP A 239 -2.60 -13.37 -13.98
C TRP A 239 -1.64 -12.20 -14.21
N THR A 240 -0.54 -12.44 -14.90
CA THR A 240 0.44 -11.39 -15.21
C THR A 240 -0.23 -10.23 -15.96
N ARG A 241 -1.09 -10.56 -16.94
CA ARG A 241 -1.82 -9.55 -17.70
C ARG A 241 -2.85 -8.80 -16.87
N LEU A 242 -3.58 -9.50 -16.00
CA LEU A 242 -4.55 -8.89 -15.08
C LEU A 242 -3.87 -7.93 -14.10
N VAL A 243 -2.67 -8.25 -13.60
CA VAL A 243 -1.87 -7.35 -12.76
C VAL A 243 -1.45 -6.10 -13.54
N GLU A 244 -0.97 -6.25 -14.77
CA GLU A 244 -0.65 -5.09 -15.64
C GLU A 244 -1.87 -4.18 -15.89
N LEU A 245 -3.06 -4.77 -16.07
CA LEU A 245 -4.29 -3.99 -16.22
C LEU A 245 -4.66 -3.28 -14.90
N ALA A 246 -4.52 -3.97 -13.77
CA ALA A 246 -4.79 -3.42 -12.44
C ALA A 246 -3.85 -2.27 -12.06
N ASP A 247 -2.60 -2.24 -12.56
CA ASP A 247 -1.67 -1.12 -12.37
C ASP A 247 -2.32 0.21 -12.84
N ASN A 248 -3.14 0.17 -13.90
CA ASN A 248 -3.84 1.33 -14.46
C ASN A 248 -5.21 1.63 -13.81
N ALA A 249 -5.67 0.80 -12.87
CA ALA A 249 -6.93 1.05 -12.16
C ALA A 249 -6.84 2.38 -11.37
N LYS A 250 -7.86 3.22 -11.52
CA LYS A 250 -8.00 4.50 -10.81
C LYS A 250 -8.81 4.36 -9.52
N HIS A 251 -9.54 3.27 -9.38
CA HIS A 251 -10.35 2.99 -8.21
C HIS A 251 -10.42 1.49 -7.95
N THR A 252 -10.73 1.11 -6.72
CA THR A 252 -10.82 -0.29 -6.32
C THR A 252 -12.01 -0.99 -6.99
N ASP A 253 -13.06 -0.24 -7.30
CA ASP A 253 -14.23 -0.72 -8.05
C ASP A 253 -13.94 -0.94 -9.55
N ASP A 254 -12.79 -0.49 -10.04
CA ASP A 254 -12.38 -0.81 -11.41
C ASP A 254 -11.89 -2.27 -11.51
N LEU A 255 -11.41 -2.87 -10.40
CA LEU A 255 -10.83 -4.22 -10.41
C LEU A 255 -11.84 -5.32 -10.81
N PRO A 256 -13.08 -5.35 -10.28
CA PRO A 256 -14.07 -6.33 -10.75
C PRO A 256 -14.37 -6.20 -12.25
N ASN A 257 -14.38 -4.98 -12.79
CA ASN A 257 -14.61 -4.73 -14.21
C ASN A 257 -13.42 -5.20 -15.06
N ILE A 258 -12.19 -5.01 -14.57
CA ILE A 258 -10.97 -5.53 -15.21
C ILE A 258 -11.03 -7.07 -15.31
N VAL A 259 -11.41 -7.76 -14.23
CA VAL A 259 -11.54 -9.22 -14.24
C VAL A 259 -12.68 -9.65 -15.17
N SER A 260 -13.86 -9.06 -15.03
CA SER A 260 -15.05 -9.47 -15.79
C SER A 260 -14.91 -9.22 -17.29
N GLY A 261 -14.28 -8.11 -17.66
CA GLY A 261 -13.97 -7.75 -19.05
C GLY A 261 -12.78 -8.51 -19.64
N TYR A 262 -12.09 -9.33 -18.85
CA TYR A 262 -10.97 -10.13 -19.33
C TYR A 262 -11.49 -11.27 -20.22
N ASP A 263 -11.22 -11.20 -21.52
CA ASP A 263 -11.79 -12.11 -22.51
C ASP A 263 -10.87 -13.28 -22.89
N GLN A 264 -9.63 -13.27 -22.42
CA GLN A 264 -8.64 -14.32 -22.67
C GLN A 264 -8.79 -15.51 -21.70
N GLY A 265 -8.23 -16.65 -22.10
CA GLY A 265 -8.23 -17.88 -21.32
C GLY A 265 -9.04 -19.03 -21.94
N THR A 266 -8.95 -20.21 -21.35
CA THR A 266 -9.70 -21.38 -21.80
C THR A 266 -11.15 -21.29 -21.31
N VAL A 267 -12.08 -21.09 -22.25
CA VAL A 267 -13.51 -20.93 -21.97
C VAL A 267 -14.30 -22.21 -22.22
N VAL A 268 -15.22 -22.52 -21.31
CA VAL A 268 -16.17 -23.64 -21.45
C VAL A 268 -17.58 -23.15 -21.10
N GLU A 269 -18.55 -23.49 -21.94
CA GLU A 269 -19.96 -23.21 -21.64
C GLU A 269 -20.47 -24.13 -20.51
N TRP A 270 -21.15 -23.54 -19.53
CA TRP A 270 -21.80 -24.23 -18.43
C TRP A 270 -23.32 -24.32 -18.63
N PRO A 271 -23.94 -25.49 -18.45
CA PRO A 271 -23.29 -26.78 -18.18
C PRO A 271 -22.61 -27.34 -19.45
N PRO A 272 -21.42 -27.97 -19.34
CA PRO A 272 -20.81 -28.64 -20.48
C PRO A 272 -21.69 -29.79 -20.96
N GLY A 273 -21.65 -30.05 -22.27
CA GLY A 273 -22.27 -31.26 -22.81
C GLY A 273 -21.71 -32.52 -22.12
N ARG A 274 -22.55 -33.54 -21.92
CA ARG A 274 -22.22 -34.76 -21.15
C ARG A 274 -20.90 -35.44 -21.58
N ASN A 275 -20.56 -35.39 -22.87
CA ASN A 275 -19.32 -35.95 -23.44
C ASN A 275 -18.23 -34.91 -23.75
N GLN A 276 -18.48 -33.62 -23.51
CA GLN A 276 -17.51 -32.53 -23.69
C GLN A 276 -16.48 -32.53 -22.57
N ALA A 277 -15.37 -31.81 -22.76
CA ALA A 277 -14.39 -31.57 -21.72
C ALA A 277 -15.05 -30.94 -20.48
N CYS A 278 -14.62 -31.36 -19.30
CA CYS A 278 -15.13 -30.81 -18.05
C CYS A 278 -14.70 -29.34 -17.90
N TRP A 279 -15.61 -28.49 -17.40
CA TRP A 279 -15.33 -27.07 -17.10
C TRP A 279 -14.14 -26.89 -16.14
N CYS A 280 -13.82 -27.90 -15.32
CA CYS A 280 -12.78 -27.80 -14.31
C CYS A 280 -11.34 -27.94 -14.84
N GLY A 281 -11.14 -27.99 -16.15
CA GLY A 281 -9.82 -28.10 -16.78
C GLY A 281 -9.24 -29.51 -16.88
N SER A 282 -9.83 -30.52 -16.21
CA SER A 282 -9.25 -31.88 -16.11
C SER A 282 -9.06 -32.66 -17.42
N GLY A 283 -9.48 -32.12 -18.57
CA GLY A 283 -9.50 -32.79 -19.88
C GLY A 283 -10.45 -33.99 -19.99
N THR A 284 -10.99 -34.48 -18.87
CA THR A 284 -11.89 -35.64 -18.82
C THR A 284 -13.30 -35.26 -19.24
N LYS A 285 -14.04 -36.20 -19.83
CA LYS A 285 -15.47 -36.01 -20.17
C LYS A 285 -16.27 -35.58 -18.94
N TYR A 286 -17.13 -34.56 -19.07
CA TYR A 286 -17.90 -33.99 -17.94
C TYR A 286 -18.62 -35.05 -17.10
N LYS A 287 -19.29 -36.03 -17.74
CA LYS A 287 -19.98 -37.14 -17.05
C LYS A 287 -19.10 -38.06 -16.19
N LYS A 288 -17.79 -38.06 -16.42
CA LYS A 288 -16.80 -38.85 -15.69
C LYS A 288 -16.00 -38.01 -14.68
N CYS A 289 -16.25 -36.70 -14.63
CA CYS A 289 -15.57 -35.76 -13.76
C CYS A 289 -16.60 -35.06 -12.85
N CYS A 290 -16.73 -33.73 -12.89
CA CYS A 290 -17.66 -32.98 -12.05
C CYS A 290 -19.15 -33.30 -12.29
N GLY A 291 -19.48 -33.95 -13.42
CA GLY A 291 -20.82 -34.46 -13.71
C GLY A 291 -21.06 -35.91 -13.26
N ALA A 292 -20.06 -36.59 -12.69
CA ALA A 292 -20.23 -37.95 -12.17
C ALA A 292 -21.05 -37.90 -10.86
N ASN A 293 -22.08 -38.73 -10.76
CA ASN A 293 -22.96 -38.89 -9.59
C ASN A 293 -23.86 -37.69 -9.24
N ARG A 294 -24.17 -36.80 -10.18
CA ARG A 294 -25.16 -35.73 -9.96
C ARG A 294 -26.15 -35.66 -11.12
N PRO A 295 -27.46 -35.47 -10.86
CA PRO A 295 -28.42 -35.24 -11.92
C PRO A 295 -28.00 -34.03 -12.76
N PRO A 296 -28.26 -34.03 -14.08
CA PRO A 296 -28.08 -32.82 -14.88
C PRO A 296 -28.91 -31.68 -14.26
N PRO A 297 -28.40 -30.43 -14.28
CA PRO A 297 -29.23 -29.27 -13.95
C PRO A 297 -30.41 -29.15 -14.92
#